data_AF-A0A2Y9GTI7-F1
#
_entry.id   AF-A0A2Y9GTI7-F1
#
_cell.length_a   1.000
_cell.length_b   1.000
_cell.length_c   1.000
_cell.angle_alpha   90.00
_cell.angle_beta   90.00
_cell.angle_gamma   90.00
#
_symmetry.space_group_name_H-M   'P 1'
#
loop_
_entity.id
_entity.type
_entity.pdbx_description
1 polymer ?
#
loop_
_entity_poly.entity_id
_entity_poly.type
_entity_poly.pdbx_seq_one_letter_code
_entity_poly.pdbx_strand_id
1 'polypeptide(L)'
;MDGETAEEQGGNVPPQGAGPGCEWQGAGVLPQAHWAEMCPEVTFSSSMEGGELFSRIQERGDQAFTEREAAEIMRDIGTAIQFLHSQNIAHRDVKPENLLYTSKEKDAVLKLTDFGFAKETTQNALQTPCYTPYYVAPEVLGPEKYDKSCDMWSLGVIMYILLCGFPPFYSNTGQAISPGMKRRIRLGQYGFPNPEWSEVSEDAKQLIRLLLKTDPTERLTITQFMNHPWINQSMVVPQTPLHTARVLQEDRDHWDEVKEEMTSALATMRVDYDQVQIKDLKTSNNRLLNKRRKKQAGGSSASQGCNNQ
;
A
#
# COMPACT_ATOMS: atom_id res chain seq x y z
N MET A 1 31.64 -63.97 -6.34
CA MET A 1 31.58 -62.88 -7.34
C MET A 1 30.20 -62.27 -7.26
N ASP A 2 29.65 -61.91 -6.10
CA ASP A 2 30.03 -60.98 -5.01
C ASP A 2 28.76 -60.09 -4.94
N GLY A 3 27.99 -59.94 -3.86
CA GLY A 3 28.31 -60.00 -2.43
C GLY A 3 28.48 -58.57 -1.89
N GLU A 4 27.79 -58.24 -0.80
CA GLU A 4 27.77 -56.99 0.01
C GLU A 4 26.73 -55.93 -0.40
N THR A 5 25.66 -55.55 0.35
CA THR A 5 25.34 -55.28 1.78
C THR A 5 26.16 -54.19 2.46
N ALA A 6 25.49 -53.08 2.85
CA ALA A 6 25.67 -52.41 4.15
C ALA A 6 24.57 -51.35 4.39
N GLU A 7 23.80 -51.55 5.46
CA GLU A 7 23.12 -50.52 6.27
C GLU A 7 24.15 -49.76 7.13
N GLU A 8 23.85 -48.50 7.50
CA GLU A 8 24.05 -47.88 8.84
C GLU A 8 23.57 -46.42 8.77
N GLN A 9 22.45 -46.05 9.39
CA GLN A 9 22.27 -45.59 10.78
C GLN A 9 23.01 -44.30 11.19
N GLY A 10 22.22 -43.30 11.59
CA GLY A 10 22.48 -42.50 12.80
C GLY A 10 23.10 -41.12 12.62
N GLY A 11 22.37 -40.07 13.03
CA GLY A 11 23.01 -38.78 13.34
C GLY A 11 22.12 -37.54 13.27
N ASN A 12 21.06 -37.48 14.08
CA ASN A 12 20.37 -36.22 14.39
C ASN A 12 21.28 -35.38 15.30
N VAL A 13 21.77 -34.23 14.81
CA VAL A 13 22.51 -33.24 15.62
C VAL A 13 21.83 -31.89 15.45
N PRO A 14 21.26 -31.28 16.51
CA PRO A 14 20.76 -29.91 16.43
C PRO A 14 21.94 -28.95 16.58
N PRO A 15 22.02 -27.83 15.83
CA PRO A 15 22.96 -26.78 16.15
C PRO A 15 22.47 -26.03 17.40
N GLN A 16 23.15 -26.27 18.53
CA GLN A 16 23.16 -25.38 19.67
C GLN A 16 24.01 -24.14 19.34
N GLY A 17 23.53 -22.94 19.68
CA GLY A 17 24.38 -21.75 19.68
C GLY A 17 23.66 -20.41 19.51
N ALA A 18 22.73 -20.06 20.40
CA ALA A 18 22.35 -18.66 20.59
C ALA A 18 23.42 -17.99 21.48
N GLY A 19 24.31 -17.20 20.89
CA GLY A 19 25.20 -16.28 21.59
C GLY A 19 24.64 -14.85 21.55
N PRO A 20 24.73 -14.06 22.63
CA PRO A 20 24.24 -12.69 22.64
C PRO A 20 25.31 -11.75 22.08
N GLY A 21 25.01 -11.09 20.97
CA GLY A 21 25.89 -10.05 20.43
C GLY A 21 25.85 -9.93 18.92
N CYS A 22 24.77 -9.35 18.38
CA CYS A 22 24.85 -8.69 17.09
C CYS A 22 24.66 -7.19 17.31
N GLU A 23 25.79 -6.47 17.26
CA GLU A 23 25.83 -5.02 17.11
C GLU A 23 25.13 -4.63 15.80
N TRP A 24 24.17 -3.72 15.91
CA TRP A 24 23.38 -3.20 14.80
C TRP A 24 24.14 -2.07 14.10
N GLN A 25 24.58 -2.31 12.87
CA GLN A 25 25.04 -1.24 11.98
C GLN A 25 24.34 -1.34 10.62
N GLY A 26 23.46 -0.37 10.37
CA GLY A 26 23.17 0.13 9.02
C GLY A 26 22.02 -0.55 8.25
N ALA A 27 21.01 0.27 7.90
CA ALA A 27 20.02 0.09 6.84
C ALA A 27 18.91 -0.96 7.03
N GLY A 28 17.91 -0.64 7.85
CA GLY A 28 16.54 -0.31 7.41
C GLY A 28 15.68 -1.27 6.56
N VAL A 29 16.11 -2.50 6.26
CA VAL A 29 15.27 -3.53 5.61
C VAL A 29 15.52 -4.85 6.30
N LEU A 30 14.54 -5.33 7.09
CA LEU A 30 14.67 -6.63 7.74
C LEU A 30 14.62 -7.75 6.68
N PRO A 31 15.49 -8.78 6.78
CA PRO A 31 15.54 -9.87 5.81
C PRO A 31 14.19 -10.60 5.68
N GLN A 32 13.85 -10.96 4.44
CA GLN A 32 12.61 -11.62 4.03
C GLN A 32 12.25 -12.87 4.87
N ALA A 33 13.25 -13.57 5.40
CA ALA A 33 13.09 -14.77 6.23
C ALA A 33 12.56 -14.49 7.66
N HIS A 34 12.84 -13.31 8.24
CA HIS A 34 12.43 -12.97 9.61
C HIS A 34 10.92 -12.78 9.74
N TRP A 35 10.28 -12.38 8.64
CA TRP A 35 8.84 -12.11 8.61
C TRP A 35 7.98 -13.37 8.49
N ALA A 36 8.52 -14.44 7.89
CA ALA A 36 7.83 -15.71 7.65
C ALA A 36 7.51 -16.47 8.95
N GLU A 37 8.35 -16.32 9.98
CA GLU A 37 8.15 -16.96 11.29
C GLU A 37 7.15 -16.21 12.17
N MET A 38 6.86 -14.94 11.88
CA MET A 38 5.97 -14.09 12.67
C MET A 38 4.50 -14.11 12.21
N CYS A 39 4.21 -14.56 10.98
CA CYS A 39 2.90 -14.34 10.34
C CYS A 39 2.40 -15.56 9.55
N PRO A 40 1.46 -16.37 10.06
CA PRO A 40 0.86 -17.47 9.30
C PRO A 40 0.05 -16.99 8.07
N GLU A 41 -0.43 -15.76 8.10
CA GLU A 41 -1.26 -15.12 7.05
C GLU A 41 -0.42 -14.49 5.93
N VAL A 42 0.90 -14.42 6.11
CA VAL A 42 1.84 -13.83 5.15
C VAL A 42 2.75 -14.93 4.62
N THR A 43 2.94 -14.99 3.30
CA THR A 43 3.84 -15.96 2.68
C THR A 43 4.89 -15.24 1.83
N PHE A 44 6.14 -15.69 1.96
CA PHE A 44 7.32 -15.11 1.29
C PHE A 44 7.75 -15.86 0.02
N SER A 45 7.00 -16.89 -0.36
CA SER A 45 7.19 -17.67 -1.59
C SER A 45 6.24 -17.16 -2.68
N SER A 46 6.81 -16.84 -3.85
CA SER A 46 6.08 -16.45 -5.07
C SER A 46 5.30 -17.60 -5.73
N SER A 47 5.39 -18.82 -5.18
CA SER A 47 4.68 -19.99 -5.70
C SER A 47 3.35 -20.18 -4.96
N MET A 48 2.41 -19.28 -5.25
CA MET A 48 1.00 -19.45 -4.86
C MET A 48 0.22 -19.91 -6.09
N GLU A 49 -0.23 -21.16 -6.06
CA GLU A 49 -0.85 -21.81 -7.22
C GLU A 49 -2.29 -21.33 -7.49
N GLY A 50 -2.89 -20.61 -6.54
CA GLY A 50 -4.27 -20.11 -6.61
C GLY A 50 -4.46 -18.84 -7.44
N GLY A 51 -3.37 -18.17 -7.82
CA GLY A 51 -3.41 -16.94 -8.63
C GLY A 51 -3.90 -15.71 -7.87
N GLU A 52 -4.01 -14.60 -8.62
CA GLU A 52 -4.42 -13.29 -8.09
C GLU A 52 -5.92 -13.23 -7.75
N LEU A 53 -6.25 -12.43 -6.74
CA LEU A 53 -7.62 -12.20 -6.27
C LEU A 53 -8.60 -11.89 -7.42
N PHE A 54 -8.26 -10.93 -8.27
CA PHE A 54 -9.14 -10.45 -9.33
C PHE A 54 -9.24 -11.42 -10.50
N SER A 55 -8.16 -12.14 -10.83
CA SER A 55 -8.21 -13.23 -11.82
C SER A 55 -9.19 -14.32 -11.38
N ARG A 56 -9.22 -14.66 -10.08
CA ARG A 56 -10.16 -15.64 -9.56
C ARG A 56 -11.61 -15.18 -9.64
N ILE A 57 -11.88 -13.88 -9.46
CA ILE A 57 -13.23 -13.31 -9.63
C ILE A 57 -13.63 -13.35 -11.10
N GLN A 58 -12.70 -13.04 -12.01
CA GLN A 58 -12.92 -13.07 -13.45
C GLN A 58 -13.20 -14.49 -13.99
N GLU A 59 -12.57 -15.52 -13.42
CA GLU A 59 -12.75 -16.92 -13.82
C GLU A 59 -14.09 -17.54 -13.38
N ARG A 60 -14.90 -16.84 -12.57
CA ARG A 60 -16.19 -17.35 -12.07
C ARG A 60 -17.28 -17.47 -13.16
N GLY A 61 -17.06 -16.92 -14.35
CA GLY A 61 -18.03 -16.97 -15.45
C GLY A 61 -19.38 -16.37 -15.03
N ASP A 62 -20.46 -17.14 -15.17
CA ASP A 62 -21.83 -16.70 -14.87
C ASP A 62 -22.18 -16.74 -13.36
N GLN A 63 -21.28 -17.21 -12.50
CA GLN A 63 -21.54 -17.23 -11.06
C GLN A 63 -21.44 -15.82 -10.48
N ALA A 64 -22.56 -15.33 -9.93
CA ALA A 64 -22.62 -14.00 -9.32
C ALA A 64 -21.59 -13.85 -8.20
N PHE A 65 -20.81 -12.77 -8.26
CA PHE A 65 -20.00 -12.28 -7.15
C PHE A 65 -20.85 -11.30 -6.34
N THR A 66 -20.93 -11.48 -5.03
CA THR A 66 -21.88 -10.74 -4.17
C THR A 66 -21.21 -9.74 -3.24
N GLU A 67 -21.97 -8.74 -2.76
CA GLU A 67 -21.48 -7.77 -1.79
C GLU A 67 -20.97 -8.43 -0.49
N ARG A 68 -21.64 -9.50 -0.04
CA ARG A 68 -21.17 -10.31 1.10
C ARG A 68 -19.78 -10.91 0.87
N GLU A 69 -19.54 -11.50 -0.29
CA GLU A 69 -18.23 -12.07 -0.61
C GLU A 69 -17.15 -10.99 -0.68
N ALA A 70 -17.49 -9.81 -1.21
CA ALA A 70 -16.59 -8.66 -1.18
C ALA A 70 -16.25 -8.23 0.27
N ALA A 71 -17.23 -8.24 1.18
CA ALA A 71 -17.00 -7.93 2.60
C ALA A 71 -16.11 -8.96 3.30
N GLU A 72 -16.29 -10.25 3.00
CA GLU A 72 -15.44 -11.33 3.51
C GLU A 72 -13.99 -11.19 3.03
N ILE A 73 -13.78 -10.97 1.73
CA ILE A 73 -12.45 -10.71 1.15
C ILE A 73 -11.81 -9.48 1.80
N MET A 74 -12.55 -8.38 1.95
CA MET A 74 -12.03 -7.16 2.57
C MET A 74 -11.68 -7.35 4.05
N ARG A 75 -12.41 -8.22 4.76
CA ARG A 75 -12.09 -8.59 6.14
C ARG A 75 -10.81 -9.42 6.22
N ASP A 76 -10.59 -10.34 5.29
CA ASP A 76 -9.36 -11.15 5.24
C ASP A 76 -8.12 -10.26 4.99
N ILE A 77 -8.21 -9.37 3.99
CA ILE A 77 -7.15 -8.38 3.73
C ILE A 77 -6.96 -7.46 4.95
N GLY A 78 -8.04 -6.99 5.55
CA GLY A 78 -8.02 -6.15 6.75
C GLY A 78 -7.35 -6.83 7.94
N THR A 79 -7.52 -8.13 8.11
CA THR A 79 -6.88 -8.92 9.17
C THR A 79 -5.37 -8.93 9.00
N ALA A 80 -4.88 -9.19 7.78
CA ALA A 80 -3.44 -9.12 7.49
C ALA A 80 -2.85 -7.72 7.76
N ILE A 81 -3.54 -6.64 7.33
CA ILE A 81 -3.09 -5.26 7.58
C ILE A 81 -3.15 -4.91 9.08
N GLN A 82 -4.17 -5.36 9.79
CA GLN A 82 -4.29 -5.15 11.24
C GLN A 82 -3.13 -5.78 11.98
N PHE A 83 -2.77 -7.00 11.59
CA PHE A 83 -1.60 -7.68 12.13
C PHE A 83 -0.33 -6.84 11.92
N LEU A 84 -0.04 -6.43 10.68
CA LEU A 84 1.15 -5.62 10.38
C LEU A 84 1.17 -4.31 11.17
N HIS A 85 0.06 -3.58 11.19
CA HIS A 85 -0.04 -2.30 11.88
C HIS A 85 0.12 -2.44 13.40
N SER A 86 -0.30 -3.58 13.98
CA SER A 86 -0.12 -3.91 15.40
C SER A 86 1.35 -4.14 15.77
N GLN A 87 2.14 -4.65 14.81
CA GLN A 87 3.58 -4.83 14.92
C GLN A 87 4.38 -3.59 14.51
N ASN A 88 3.69 -2.44 14.31
CA ASN A 88 4.29 -1.23 13.78
C ASN A 88 4.99 -1.44 12.44
N ILE A 89 4.36 -2.21 11.55
CA ILE A 89 4.81 -2.42 10.17
C ILE A 89 3.75 -1.83 9.25
N ALA A 90 4.19 -1.05 8.27
CA ALA A 90 3.36 -0.67 7.13
C ALA A 90 3.81 -1.45 5.90
N HIS A 91 2.86 -1.99 5.14
CA HIS A 91 3.18 -2.77 3.94
C HIS A 91 3.61 -1.86 2.79
N ARG A 92 2.89 -0.74 2.61
CA ARG A 92 3.10 0.33 1.63
C ARG A 92 2.94 -0.07 0.16
N ASP A 93 2.80 -1.36 -0.15
CA ASP A 93 2.54 -1.87 -1.51
C ASP A 93 1.33 -2.81 -1.59
N VAL A 94 0.25 -2.47 -0.89
CA VAL A 94 -0.99 -3.26 -0.96
C VAL A 94 -1.67 -2.97 -2.30
N LYS A 95 -1.72 -3.97 -3.18
CA LYS A 95 -2.28 -3.89 -4.54
C LYS A 95 -2.78 -5.26 -5.03
N PRO A 96 -3.62 -5.31 -6.08
CA PRO A 96 -4.16 -6.56 -6.66
C PRO A 96 -3.12 -7.67 -6.86
N GLU A 97 -1.96 -7.33 -7.42
CA GLU A 97 -0.86 -8.27 -7.72
C GLU A 97 -0.30 -8.97 -6.48
N ASN A 98 -0.43 -8.33 -5.31
CA ASN A 98 0.11 -8.80 -4.03
C ASN A 98 -0.95 -9.52 -3.19
N LEU A 99 -2.12 -9.82 -3.75
CA LEU A 99 -3.23 -10.52 -3.11
C LEU A 99 -3.46 -11.86 -3.80
N LEU A 100 -2.88 -12.91 -3.25
CA LEU A 100 -2.76 -14.21 -3.89
C LEU A 100 -3.45 -15.31 -3.08
N TYR A 101 -4.11 -16.23 -3.76
CA TYR A 101 -4.71 -17.41 -3.13
C TYR A 101 -3.69 -18.55 -2.99
N THR A 102 -3.73 -19.26 -1.87
CA THR A 102 -2.81 -20.40 -1.60
C THR A 102 -2.96 -21.55 -2.59
N SER A 103 -4.16 -21.79 -3.11
CA SER A 103 -4.46 -22.87 -4.07
C SER A 103 -5.69 -22.52 -4.90
N LYS A 104 -6.04 -23.37 -5.87
CA LYS A 104 -7.25 -23.23 -6.71
C LYS A 104 -8.53 -23.72 -6.03
N GLU A 105 -8.39 -24.43 -4.92
CA GLU A 105 -9.51 -25.03 -4.17
C GLU A 105 -10.45 -23.96 -3.60
N LYS A 106 -11.75 -24.27 -3.49
CA LYS A 106 -12.78 -23.30 -3.08
C LYS A 106 -12.53 -22.66 -1.71
N ASP A 107 -11.88 -23.38 -0.81
CA ASP A 107 -11.51 -22.97 0.55
C ASP A 107 -10.09 -22.38 0.65
N ALA A 108 -9.44 -22.09 -0.49
CA ALA A 108 -8.12 -21.48 -0.51
C ALA A 108 -8.09 -20.14 0.22
N VAL A 109 -7.03 -19.94 1.00
CA VAL A 109 -6.83 -18.75 1.84
C VAL A 109 -6.23 -17.63 1.00
N LEU A 110 -6.78 -16.43 1.12
CA LEU A 110 -6.19 -15.21 0.53
C LEU A 110 -5.04 -14.72 1.41
N LYS A 111 -3.91 -14.39 0.79
CA LYS A 111 -2.72 -13.91 1.50
C LYS A 111 -2.13 -12.65 0.85
N LEU A 112 -1.56 -11.80 1.70
CA LEU A 112 -0.78 -10.65 1.28
C LEU A 112 0.67 -11.06 1.06
N THR A 113 1.25 -10.66 -0.07
CA THR A 113 2.62 -10.98 -0.48
C THR A 113 3.43 -9.73 -0.81
N ASP A 114 4.72 -9.92 -1.09
CA ASP A 114 5.69 -8.89 -1.51
C ASP A 114 5.91 -7.75 -0.51
N PHE A 115 6.83 -8.00 0.41
CA PHE A 115 7.24 -7.08 1.47
C PHE A 115 8.43 -6.21 1.04
N GLY A 116 8.75 -6.13 -0.26
CA GLY A 116 9.88 -5.36 -0.77
C GLY A 116 9.83 -3.87 -0.42
N PHE A 117 8.65 -3.34 -0.14
CA PHE A 117 8.42 -1.98 0.32
C PHE A 117 7.96 -1.89 1.78
N ALA A 118 7.82 -3.00 2.49
CA ALA A 118 7.39 -2.99 3.88
C ALA A 118 8.44 -2.29 4.75
N LYS A 119 7.96 -1.59 5.78
CA LYS A 119 8.84 -0.82 6.67
C LYS A 119 8.30 -0.81 8.09
N GLU A 120 9.22 -0.93 9.04
CA GLU A 120 8.91 -0.67 10.44
C GLU A 120 8.65 0.83 10.66
N THR A 121 7.44 1.14 11.09
CA THR A 121 7.02 2.46 11.55
C THR A 121 7.52 2.61 13.00
N THR A 122 8.85 2.77 13.16
CA THR A 122 9.48 2.86 14.49
C THR A 122 8.95 4.05 15.29
N GLN A 123 8.63 3.82 16.57
CA GLN A 123 8.26 4.81 17.60
C GLN A 123 9.40 5.78 17.99
N ASN A 124 10.19 6.29 17.04
CA ASN A 124 11.32 7.18 17.34
C ASN A 124 10.92 8.67 17.37
N ALA A 125 9.65 8.97 17.60
CA ALA A 125 9.27 10.19 18.28
C ALA A 125 9.42 9.97 19.79
N LEU A 126 10.64 10.16 20.31
CA LEU A 126 11.00 10.35 21.73
C LEU A 126 9.99 9.76 22.74
N GLN A 127 10.33 8.62 23.35
CA GLN A 127 9.69 8.12 24.57
C GLN A 127 9.88 9.08 25.75
N THR A 128 9.16 10.20 25.74
CA THR A 128 8.95 11.04 26.92
C THR A 128 7.51 11.57 26.83
N PRO A 129 6.55 10.91 27.49
CA PRO A 129 5.16 11.34 27.48
C PRO A 129 5.03 12.58 28.38
N CYS A 130 5.31 13.75 27.82
CA CYS A 130 5.21 15.02 28.52
C CYS A 130 4.57 16.10 27.65
N TYR A 131 3.49 15.85 26.90
CA TYR A 131 2.82 16.96 26.19
C TYR A 131 1.29 16.91 26.20
N THR A 132 0.75 18.03 26.64
CA THR A 132 -0.64 18.46 26.58
C THR A 132 -1.10 18.54 25.10
N PRO A 133 -2.22 17.90 24.72
CA PRO A 133 -2.58 17.61 23.33
C PRO A 133 -2.93 18.83 22.43
N TYR A 134 -2.91 20.06 22.95
CA TYR A 134 -3.39 21.24 22.23
C TYR A 134 -2.33 21.98 21.37
N TYR A 135 -1.06 21.57 21.39
CA TYR A 135 0.05 22.35 20.79
C TYR A 135 0.97 21.59 19.81
N VAL A 136 0.59 20.39 19.37
CA VAL A 136 1.42 19.58 18.47
C VAL A 136 1.15 19.97 17.01
N ALA A 137 2.19 20.43 16.31
CA ALA A 137 2.11 20.76 14.89
C ALA A 137 2.00 19.48 14.03
N PRO A 138 1.28 19.49 12.89
CA PRO A 138 0.96 18.29 12.11
C PRO A 138 2.19 17.50 11.61
N GLU A 139 3.34 18.15 11.43
CA GLU A 139 4.63 17.52 11.10
C GLU A 139 5.22 16.65 12.22
N VAL A 140 4.81 16.88 13.48
CA VAL A 140 5.25 16.12 14.66
C VAL A 140 4.49 14.80 14.80
N LEU A 141 3.38 14.61 14.08
CA LEU A 141 2.63 13.34 14.02
C LEU A 141 3.35 12.22 13.26
N GLY A 142 4.55 12.51 12.73
CA GLY A 142 5.54 11.53 12.32
C GLY A 142 5.28 10.85 10.96
N PRO A 143 6.35 10.38 10.29
CA PRO A 143 6.30 9.49 9.11
C PRO A 143 5.34 8.30 9.24
N GLU A 144 5.19 7.79 10.46
CA GLU A 144 4.46 6.56 10.78
C GLU A 144 2.98 6.63 10.39
N LYS A 145 2.33 7.78 10.64
CA LYS A 145 0.92 7.96 10.30
C LYS A 145 0.73 7.98 8.78
N TYR A 146 1.69 8.51 8.03
CA TYR A 146 1.66 8.53 6.57
C TYR A 146 1.87 7.12 5.98
N ASP A 147 2.83 6.36 6.51
CA ASP A 147 3.11 5.00 6.05
C ASP A 147 1.89 4.08 6.25
N LYS A 148 1.31 4.02 7.46
CA LYS A 148 0.10 3.22 7.73
C LYS A 148 -1.12 3.71 6.93
N SER A 149 -1.25 5.02 6.71
CA SER A 149 -2.35 5.57 5.92
C SER A 149 -2.30 5.15 4.44
N CYS A 150 -1.11 4.81 3.91
CA CYS A 150 -0.95 4.32 2.55
C CYS A 150 -1.69 2.99 2.36
N ASP A 151 -1.52 2.07 3.31
CA ASP A 151 -2.24 0.79 3.31
C ASP A 151 -3.76 1.00 3.37
N MET A 152 -4.23 1.96 4.17
CA MET A 152 -5.65 2.28 4.27
C MET A 152 -6.22 2.86 2.96
N TRP A 153 -5.43 3.63 2.21
CA TRP A 153 -5.83 4.10 0.89
C TRP A 153 -5.95 2.94 -0.10
N SER A 154 -4.98 2.02 -0.10
CA SER A 154 -5.03 0.80 -0.92
C SER A 154 -6.27 -0.02 -0.63
N LEU A 155 -6.65 -0.21 0.64
CA LEU A 155 -7.90 -0.89 1.01
C LEU A 155 -9.12 -0.21 0.38
N GLY A 156 -9.16 1.13 0.36
CA GLY A 156 -10.25 1.88 -0.27
C GLY A 156 -10.33 1.65 -1.79
N VAL A 157 -9.18 1.61 -2.47
CA VAL A 157 -9.12 1.35 -3.92
C VAL A 157 -9.53 -0.08 -4.24
N ILE A 158 -9.02 -1.07 -3.49
CA ILE A 158 -9.36 -2.49 -3.67
C ILE A 158 -10.85 -2.71 -3.41
N MET A 159 -11.39 -2.15 -2.32
CA MET A 159 -12.82 -2.24 -2.00
C MET A 159 -13.69 -1.64 -3.11
N TYR A 160 -13.29 -0.50 -3.67
CA TYR A 160 -14.03 0.12 -4.78
C TYR A 160 -14.05 -0.81 -6.00
N ILE A 161 -12.90 -1.38 -6.40
CA ILE A 161 -12.83 -2.29 -7.55
C ILE A 161 -13.61 -3.58 -7.27
N LEU A 162 -13.55 -4.14 -6.06
CA LEU A 162 -14.34 -5.33 -5.70
C LEU A 162 -15.84 -5.10 -5.86
N LEU A 163 -16.35 -3.89 -5.61
CA LEU A 163 -17.78 -3.61 -5.68
C LEU A 163 -18.30 -3.28 -7.08
N CYS A 164 -17.46 -2.79 -8.00
CA CYS A 164 -17.92 -2.39 -9.34
C CYS A 164 -17.08 -2.86 -10.53
N GLY A 165 -15.88 -3.38 -10.31
CA GLY A 165 -14.99 -3.92 -11.35
C GLY A 165 -14.05 -2.92 -12.03
N PHE A 166 -14.08 -1.63 -11.65
CA PHE A 166 -13.20 -0.60 -12.22
C PHE A 166 -12.66 0.33 -11.13
N PRO A 167 -11.52 1.02 -11.32
CA PRO A 167 -10.92 1.84 -10.28
C PRO A 167 -11.65 3.18 -10.07
N PRO A 168 -11.58 3.78 -8.85
CA PRO A 168 -12.35 4.98 -8.49
C PRO A 168 -12.03 6.23 -9.30
N PHE A 169 -10.82 6.33 -9.86
CA PHE A 169 -10.34 7.56 -10.48
C PHE A 169 -10.36 7.53 -12.02
N TYR A 170 -10.93 6.49 -12.64
CA TYR A 170 -10.95 6.28 -14.09
C TYR A 170 -11.38 7.52 -14.89
N SER A 171 -10.88 7.67 -16.12
CA SER A 171 -11.25 8.81 -16.96
C SER A 171 -12.54 8.52 -17.73
N ASN A 172 -13.51 9.44 -17.70
CA ASN A 172 -14.76 9.35 -18.48
C ASN A 172 -14.54 9.35 -20.01
N THR A 173 -13.30 9.50 -20.46
CA THR A 173 -12.91 9.55 -21.88
C THR A 173 -12.35 8.22 -22.38
N GLY A 174 -12.30 7.16 -21.56
CA GLY A 174 -11.75 5.86 -21.96
C GLY A 174 -10.24 5.90 -22.23
N GLN A 175 -9.56 6.98 -21.88
CA GLN A 175 -8.11 7.08 -21.93
C GLN A 175 -7.58 6.86 -20.51
N ALA A 176 -6.83 5.78 -20.28
CA ALA A 176 -6.08 5.56 -19.04
C ALA A 176 -5.20 6.78 -18.73
N ILE A 177 -4.52 7.30 -19.75
CA ILE A 177 -3.59 8.40 -19.62
C ILE A 177 -4.28 9.75 -19.81
N SER A 178 -4.86 10.32 -18.74
CA SER A 178 -5.15 11.76 -18.71
C SER A 178 -4.42 12.43 -17.54
N PRO A 179 -3.84 13.63 -17.73
CA PRO A 179 -3.42 14.51 -16.62
C PRO A 179 -4.50 14.73 -15.56
N GLY A 180 -5.77 14.43 -15.90
CA GLY A 180 -6.91 14.43 -15.01
C GLY A 180 -6.87 13.36 -13.91
N MET A 181 -6.28 12.18 -14.12
CA MET A 181 -6.24 11.08 -13.15
C MET A 181 -5.51 11.45 -11.85
N LYS A 182 -4.24 11.86 -11.97
CA LYS A 182 -3.44 12.34 -10.83
C LYS A 182 -4.08 13.54 -10.14
N ARG A 183 -4.73 14.42 -10.92
CA ARG A 183 -5.50 15.55 -10.39
C ARG A 183 -6.72 15.07 -9.60
N ARG A 184 -7.47 14.09 -10.10
CA ARG A 184 -8.64 13.52 -9.42
C ARG A 184 -8.25 12.83 -8.12
N ILE A 185 -7.16 12.07 -8.10
CA ILE A 185 -6.59 11.48 -6.88
C ILE A 185 -6.28 12.58 -5.86
N ARG A 186 -5.53 13.62 -6.25
CA ARG A 186 -5.18 14.74 -5.36
C ARG A 186 -6.39 15.53 -4.87
N LEU A 187 -7.44 15.61 -5.68
CA LEU A 187 -8.68 16.31 -5.35
C LEU A 187 -9.72 15.39 -4.68
N GLY A 188 -9.45 14.09 -4.53
CA GLY A 188 -10.42 13.11 -4.01
C GLY A 188 -11.68 12.99 -4.87
N GLN A 189 -11.58 13.26 -6.18
CA GLN A 189 -12.71 13.31 -7.09
C GLN A 189 -12.98 11.93 -7.68
N TYR A 190 -13.93 11.23 -7.07
CA TYR A 190 -14.53 10.00 -7.58
C TYR A 190 -16.04 10.00 -7.29
N GLY A 191 -16.78 9.12 -7.95
CA GLY A 191 -18.22 8.96 -7.77
C GLY A 191 -18.61 7.49 -7.66
N PHE A 192 -19.91 7.23 -7.56
CA PHE A 192 -20.48 5.89 -7.54
C PHE A 192 -21.49 5.79 -8.70
N PRO A 193 -21.03 5.58 -9.94
CA PRO A 193 -21.87 5.69 -11.12
C PRO A 193 -22.86 4.51 -11.23
N ASN A 194 -24.01 4.78 -11.86
CA ASN A 194 -24.96 3.74 -12.23
C ASN A 194 -24.58 3.11 -13.58
N PRO A 195 -24.93 1.83 -13.83
CA PRO A 195 -25.76 0.97 -12.97
C PRO A 195 -24.99 0.22 -11.87
N GLU A 196 -23.66 0.20 -11.88
CA GLU A 196 -22.88 -0.72 -11.03
C GLU A 196 -23.06 -0.46 -9.53
N TRP A 197 -23.32 0.79 -9.15
CA TRP A 197 -23.48 1.21 -7.77
C TRP A 197 -24.93 1.38 -7.31
N SER A 198 -25.94 1.07 -8.15
CA SER A 198 -27.34 1.32 -7.80
C SER A 198 -27.80 0.47 -6.61
N GLU A 199 -27.40 -0.81 -6.59
CA GLU A 199 -27.82 -1.79 -5.58
C GLU A 199 -26.81 -1.94 -4.42
N VAL A 200 -25.63 -1.32 -4.52
CA VAL A 200 -24.59 -1.38 -3.48
C VAL A 200 -25.01 -0.57 -2.25
N SER A 201 -24.87 -1.16 -1.06
CA SER A 201 -25.28 -0.54 0.20
C SER A 201 -24.61 0.82 0.47
N GLU A 202 -25.32 1.71 1.17
CA GLU A 202 -24.75 3.00 1.57
C GLU A 202 -23.62 2.83 2.60
N ASP A 203 -23.66 1.78 3.43
CA ASP A 203 -22.59 1.43 4.37
C ASP A 203 -21.27 1.15 3.65
N ALA A 204 -21.32 0.41 2.53
CA ALA A 204 -20.16 0.16 1.70
C ALA A 204 -19.60 1.46 1.09
N LYS A 205 -20.48 2.29 0.53
CA LYS A 205 -20.11 3.60 -0.05
C LYS A 205 -19.52 4.53 1.01
N GLN A 206 -20.08 4.55 2.22
CA GLN A 206 -19.58 5.33 3.34
C GLN A 206 -18.18 4.88 3.76
N LEU A 207 -17.95 3.58 3.87
CA LEU A 207 -16.63 3.04 4.22
C LEU A 207 -15.56 3.45 3.20
N ILE A 208 -15.87 3.37 1.90
CA ILE A 208 -14.97 3.86 0.83
C ILE A 208 -14.65 5.34 1.00
N ARG A 209 -15.65 6.19 1.30
CA ARG A 209 -15.43 7.63 1.58
C ARG A 209 -14.49 7.89 2.74
N LEU A 210 -14.51 7.05 3.76
CA LEU A 210 -13.62 7.17 4.91
C LEU A 210 -12.20 6.67 4.61
N LEU A 211 -12.05 5.68 3.74
CA LEU A 211 -10.74 5.14 3.30
C LEU A 211 -10.05 6.05 2.26
N LEU A 212 -10.81 6.65 1.34
CA LEU A 212 -10.29 7.47 0.25
C LEU A 212 -10.25 8.98 0.58
N LYS A 213 -10.19 9.33 1.87
CA LYS A 213 -9.90 10.72 2.27
C LYS A 213 -8.50 11.12 1.82
N THR A 214 -8.42 12.29 1.17
CA THR A 214 -7.16 12.84 0.64
C THR A 214 -6.21 13.23 1.76
N ASP A 215 -6.72 13.77 2.87
CA ASP A 215 -5.95 14.01 4.08
C ASP A 215 -5.66 12.69 4.81
N PRO A 216 -4.39 12.26 4.90
CA PRO A 216 -3.98 11.06 5.62
C PRO A 216 -4.36 11.08 7.10
N THR A 217 -4.47 12.27 7.69
CA THR A 217 -4.73 12.43 9.12
C THR A 217 -6.19 12.19 9.48
N GLU A 218 -7.10 12.43 8.53
CA GLU A 218 -8.53 12.16 8.65
C GLU A 218 -8.93 10.77 8.14
N ARG A 219 -8.03 10.10 7.43
CA ARG A 219 -8.25 8.76 6.86
C ARG A 219 -8.47 7.75 7.98
N LEU A 220 -9.37 6.81 7.71
CA LEU A 220 -9.72 5.75 8.64
C LEU A 220 -8.50 4.91 9.04
N THR A 221 -8.38 4.57 10.32
CA THR A 221 -7.36 3.63 10.83
C THR A 221 -7.81 2.18 10.68
N ILE A 222 -6.87 1.22 10.71
CA ILE A 222 -7.22 -0.20 10.57
C ILE A 222 -8.14 -0.70 11.70
N THR A 223 -7.97 -0.20 12.92
CA THR A 223 -8.86 -0.53 14.05
C THR A 223 -10.28 -0.03 13.80
N GLN A 224 -10.43 1.18 13.25
CA GLN A 224 -11.75 1.69 12.86
C GLN A 224 -12.34 0.90 11.69
N PHE A 225 -11.51 0.45 10.75
CA PHE A 225 -11.93 -0.36 9.59
C PHE A 225 -12.52 -1.69 10.05
N MET A 226 -11.79 -2.43 10.89
CA MET A 226 -12.22 -3.72 11.40
C MET A 226 -13.48 -3.63 12.29
N ASN A 227 -13.74 -2.47 12.89
CA ASN A 227 -14.94 -2.22 13.69
C ASN A 227 -16.13 -1.69 12.87
N HIS A 228 -15.95 -1.33 11.60
CA HIS A 228 -17.03 -0.84 10.76
C HIS A 228 -18.07 -1.95 10.55
N PRO A 229 -19.39 -1.67 10.64
CA PRO A 229 -20.43 -2.70 10.54
C PRO A 229 -20.31 -3.58 9.28
N TRP A 230 -20.01 -2.96 8.14
CA TRP A 230 -19.80 -3.66 6.87
C TRP A 230 -18.68 -4.72 6.90
N ILE A 231 -17.66 -4.54 7.77
CA ILE A 231 -16.54 -5.49 7.94
C ILE A 231 -16.79 -6.43 9.11
N ASN A 232 -17.09 -5.88 10.29
CA ASN A 232 -17.25 -6.64 11.54
C ASN A 232 -18.45 -7.61 11.47
N GLN A 233 -19.48 -7.25 10.71
CA GLN A 233 -20.69 -8.03 10.55
C GLN A 233 -20.82 -8.54 9.10
N SER A 234 -19.71 -8.96 8.47
CA SER A 234 -19.68 -9.40 7.07
C SER A 234 -20.78 -10.43 6.74
N MET A 235 -21.14 -11.31 7.68
CA MET A 235 -22.19 -12.33 7.49
C MET A 235 -23.61 -11.76 7.32
N VAL A 236 -23.89 -10.55 7.79
CA VAL A 236 -25.21 -9.89 7.63
C VAL A 236 -25.25 -8.91 6.46
N VAL A 237 -24.13 -8.71 5.76
CA VAL A 237 -24.07 -7.91 4.53
C VAL A 237 -24.99 -8.55 3.47
N PRO A 238 -25.73 -7.73 2.68
CA PRO A 238 -26.60 -8.23 1.62
C PRO A 238 -25.85 -9.12 0.63
N GLN A 239 -26.52 -10.15 0.11
CA GLN A 239 -25.99 -10.97 -1.00
C GLN A 239 -26.32 -10.36 -2.36
N THR A 240 -26.35 -9.04 -2.43
CA THR A 240 -26.62 -8.30 -3.67
C THR A 240 -25.60 -8.73 -4.73
N PRO A 241 -26.05 -9.22 -5.90
CA PRO A 241 -25.15 -9.52 -7.00
C PRO A 241 -24.45 -8.25 -7.50
N LEU A 242 -23.14 -8.33 -7.65
CA LEU A 242 -22.30 -7.25 -8.16
C LEU A 242 -21.98 -7.46 -9.63
N HIS A 243 -21.75 -6.36 -10.34
CA HIS A 243 -21.35 -6.37 -11.75
C HIS A 243 -19.86 -6.70 -11.95
N THR A 244 -19.09 -6.80 -10.86
CA THR A 244 -17.63 -6.91 -10.83
C THR A 244 -17.07 -7.98 -11.76
N ALA A 245 -17.58 -9.22 -11.67
CA ALA A 245 -17.07 -10.33 -12.50
C ALA A 245 -17.24 -10.05 -14.01
N ARG A 246 -18.40 -9.51 -14.40
CA ARG A 246 -18.69 -9.14 -15.79
C ARG A 246 -17.79 -8.00 -16.26
N VAL A 247 -17.69 -6.93 -15.48
CA VAL A 247 -16.88 -5.75 -15.84
C VAL A 247 -15.41 -6.11 -15.99
N LEU A 248 -14.85 -6.91 -15.07
CA LEU A 248 -13.46 -7.38 -15.17
C LEU A 248 -13.24 -8.29 -16.39
N GLN A 249 -14.26 -9.01 -16.84
CA GLN A 249 -14.19 -9.82 -18.04
C GLN A 249 -14.24 -8.98 -19.32
N GLU A 250 -15.10 -7.95 -19.36
CA GLU A 250 -15.25 -7.03 -20.49
C GLU A 250 -14.00 -6.15 -20.68
N ASP A 251 -13.43 -5.64 -19.59
CA ASP A 251 -12.26 -4.75 -19.60
C ASP A 251 -10.92 -5.48 -19.35
N ARG A 252 -10.85 -6.77 -19.67
CA ARG A 252 -9.64 -7.58 -19.44
C ARG A 252 -8.38 -6.97 -20.04
N ASP A 253 -8.48 -6.41 -21.24
CA ASP A 253 -7.34 -5.83 -21.97
C ASP A 253 -6.84 -4.53 -21.32
N HIS A 254 -7.70 -3.82 -20.58
CA HIS A 254 -7.34 -2.59 -19.85
C HIS A 254 -6.91 -2.86 -18.40
N TRP A 255 -7.09 -4.08 -17.89
CA TRP A 255 -6.76 -4.42 -16.51
C TRP A 255 -5.27 -4.26 -16.18
N ASP A 256 -4.38 -4.51 -17.16
CA ASP A 256 -2.95 -4.28 -16.99
C ASP A 256 -2.62 -2.78 -16.83
N GLU A 257 -3.31 -1.90 -17.55
CA GLU A 257 -3.16 -0.44 -17.39
C GLU A 257 -3.63 0.02 -15.99
N VAL A 258 -4.73 -0.56 -15.49
CA VAL A 258 -5.24 -0.29 -14.14
C VAL A 258 -4.21 -0.67 -13.07
N LYS A 259 -3.56 -1.84 -13.22
CA LYS A 259 -2.50 -2.31 -12.32
C LYS A 259 -1.28 -1.37 -12.31
N GLU A 260 -0.82 -0.95 -13.49
CA GLU A 260 0.29 0.00 -13.62
C GLU A 260 -0.02 1.35 -12.95
N GLU A 261 -1.24 1.85 -13.13
CA GLU A 261 -1.67 3.11 -12.51
C GLU A 261 -1.73 3.03 -10.99
N MET A 262 -2.25 1.93 -10.46
CA MET A 262 -2.30 1.72 -9.01
C MET A 262 -0.87 1.67 -8.43
N THR A 263 0.05 0.97 -9.10
CA THR A 263 1.47 0.95 -8.73
C THR A 263 2.08 2.37 -8.77
N SER A 264 1.77 3.16 -9.82
CA SER A 264 2.24 4.54 -9.93
C SER A 264 1.68 5.45 -8.82
N ALA A 265 0.39 5.31 -8.49
CA ALA A 265 -0.25 6.08 -7.43
C ALA A 265 0.39 5.79 -6.06
N LEU A 266 0.62 4.52 -5.74
CA LEU A 266 1.29 4.12 -4.50
C LEU A 266 2.71 4.70 -4.42
N ALA A 267 3.48 4.66 -5.51
CA ALA A 267 4.81 5.27 -5.54
C ALA A 267 4.78 6.78 -5.21
N THR A 268 3.74 7.50 -5.61
CA THR A 268 3.60 8.93 -5.27
C THR A 268 3.10 9.22 -3.86
N MET A 269 2.42 8.26 -3.23
CA MET A 269 1.92 8.37 -1.85
C MET A 269 2.95 7.92 -0.81
N ARG A 270 3.92 7.10 -1.21
CA ARG A 270 5.07 6.75 -0.38
C ARG A 270 5.95 7.98 -0.17
N VAL A 271 6.32 8.21 1.08
CA VAL A 271 7.39 9.15 1.40
C VAL A 271 8.71 8.39 1.31
N ASP A 272 9.43 8.56 0.20
CA ASP A 272 10.81 8.05 0.07
C ASP A 272 11.75 8.93 0.87
N TYR A 273 12.10 8.47 2.08
CA TYR A 273 13.09 9.14 2.93
C TYR A 273 14.53 9.00 2.41
N ASP A 274 14.77 8.14 1.42
CA ASP A 274 16.03 8.06 0.68
C ASP A 274 16.16 9.14 -0.42
N GLN A 275 15.15 9.99 -0.60
CA GLN A 275 15.31 11.17 -1.45
C GLN A 275 16.39 12.08 -0.88
N VAL A 276 17.36 12.39 -1.74
CA VAL A 276 18.47 13.31 -1.50
C VAL A 276 17.99 14.53 -0.73
N GLN A 277 18.44 14.68 0.52
CA GLN A 277 18.18 15.91 1.26
C GLN A 277 18.77 17.09 0.48
N ILE A 278 17.89 18.01 0.04
CA ILE A 278 18.32 19.19 -0.69
C ILE A 278 19.17 20.02 0.27
N LYS A 279 20.46 20.12 -0.04
CA LYS A 279 21.39 20.96 0.73
C LYS A 279 20.87 22.39 0.76
N ASP A 280 21.02 23.06 1.90
CA ASP A 280 20.70 24.48 2.04
C ASP A 280 21.22 25.29 0.87
N LEU A 281 20.49 26.34 0.48
CA LEU A 281 20.87 27.18 -0.67
C LEU A 281 22.31 27.72 -0.56
N LYS A 282 22.83 27.88 0.67
CA LYS A 282 24.20 28.30 0.96
C LYS A 282 25.23 27.22 0.62
N THR A 283 24.95 25.96 0.96
CA THR A 283 25.83 24.79 0.81
C THR A 283 25.60 24.00 -0.48
N SER A 284 24.49 24.28 -1.17
CA SER A 284 24.14 23.75 -2.48
C SER A 284 25.06 24.30 -3.58
N ASN A 285 25.64 23.41 -4.38
CA ASN A 285 26.51 23.74 -5.51
C ASN A 285 25.94 23.15 -6.81
N ASN A 286 25.37 24.01 -7.66
CA ASN A 286 24.83 23.63 -8.97
C ASN A 286 25.21 24.69 -10.02
N ARG A 287 25.49 24.25 -11.25
CA ARG A 287 25.85 25.08 -12.42
C ARG A 287 24.92 26.27 -12.62
N LEU A 288 23.61 26.10 -12.46
CA LEU A 288 22.61 27.17 -12.59
C LEU A 288 22.72 28.19 -11.44
N LEU A 289 22.86 27.70 -10.21
CA LEU A 289 23.04 28.50 -9.00
C LEU A 289 24.32 29.34 -9.07
N ASN A 290 25.41 28.75 -9.56
CA ASN A 290 26.70 29.41 -9.73
C ASN A 290 26.66 30.49 -10.83
N LYS A 291 25.96 30.23 -11.95
CA LYS A 291 25.75 31.25 -12.99
C LYS A 291 24.98 32.46 -12.44
N ARG A 292 23.95 32.24 -11.61
CA ARG A 292 23.18 33.32 -10.97
C ARG A 292 24.00 34.09 -9.93
N ARG A 293 24.77 33.39 -9.08
CA ARG A 293 25.69 34.03 -8.11
C ARG A 293 26.74 34.90 -8.81
N LYS A 294 27.34 34.42 -9.91
CA LYS A 294 28.30 35.20 -10.71
C LYS A 294 27.67 36.44 -11.35
N LYS A 295 26.41 36.34 -11.80
CA LYS A 295 25.68 37.49 -12.39
C LYS A 295 25.30 38.55 -11.33
N GLN A 296 24.97 38.14 -10.11
CA GLN A 296 24.75 39.06 -8.99
C GLN A 296 26.06 39.72 -8.51
N ALA A 297 27.16 38.96 -8.43
CA ALA A 297 28.47 39.50 -8.07
C ALA A 297 29.02 40.49 -9.12
N GLY A 298 28.79 40.22 -10.41
CA GLY A 298 29.20 41.11 -11.50
C GLY A 298 28.35 42.38 -11.67
N GLY A 299 27.19 42.48 -10.99
CA GLY A 299 26.36 43.69 -10.99
C GLY A 299 26.76 44.73 -9.94
N SER A 300 27.66 44.39 -9.00
CA SER A 300 28.04 45.27 -7.89
C SER A 300 29.33 46.06 -8.13
N SER A 301 29.96 45.93 -9.31
CA SER A 301 31.22 46.60 -9.65
C SER A 301 31.09 47.64 -10.78
N ALA A 302 29.86 48.08 -11.12
CA ALA A 302 29.61 49.08 -12.16
C ALA A 302 28.81 50.27 -11.63
N SER A 303 29.28 50.91 -10.56
CA SER A 303 28.82 52.25 -10.17
C SER A 303 29.89 52.99 -9.34
N GLN A 304 31.06 53.24 -9.92
CA GLN A 304 31.96 54.28 -9.45
C GLN A 304 32.82 54.74 -10.63
N GLY A 305 32.52 55.92 -11.17
CA GLY A 305 33.31 56.49 -12.26
C GLY A 305 32.60 57.53 -13.12
N CYS A 306 31.92 58.52 -12.51
CA CYS A 306 31.72 59.82 -13.14
C CYS A 306 31.90 60.87 -12.05
N ASN A 307 33.12 61.40 -11.93
CA ASN A 307 33.41 62.56 -11.09
C ASN A 307 33.58 63.76 -12.02
N ASN A 308 32.77 64.79 -11.79
CA ASN A 308 32.94 66.14 -12.33
C ASN A 308 34.26 66.74 -11.84
N GLN A 309 35.10 67.20 -12.76
CA GLN A 309 35.70 68.54 -12.81
C GLN A 309 36.47 68.73 -14.11
#